data_AF-A0A6A5WRC1-F1
#
_entry.id   AF-A0A6A5WRC1-F1
#
_cell.length_a   1.000
_cell.length_b   1.000
_cell.length_c   1.000
_cell.angle_alpha   90.00
_cell.angle_beta   90.00
_cell.angle_gamma   90.00
#
_symmetry.space_group_name_H-M   'P 1'
#
loop_
_entity.id
_entity.type
_entity.pdbx_description
1 polymer ?
#
loop_
_entity_poly.entity_id
_entity_poly.type
_entity_poly.pdbx_seq_one_letter_code
_entity_poly.pdbx_strand_id
1 'polypeptide(L)'
;MREQYRQMMAEFTADDLVFLDESIFNEKTGWWHYAYAPVGHGSRYFQSQGYFNYEEFIEWICKSLLPTLRTTYGNRPKVIVLNNVLIH
;
A
#
# COMPACT_ATOMS: atom_id res chain seq x y z
N MET A 1 -14.02 18.25 2.76
CA MET A 1 -13.04 17.14 2.84
C MET A 1 -13.36 15.99 1.88
N ARG A 2 -14.48 15.24 2.00
CA ARG A 2 -14.79 14.13 1.06
C ARG A 2 -14.96 14.58 -0.40
N GLU A 3 -15.59 15.74 -0.64
CA GLU A 3 -15.83 16.22 -2.00
C GLU A 3 -14.56 16.71 -2.69
N GLN A 4 -13.70 17.42 -1.96
CA GLN A 4 -12.36 17.81 -2.44
C GLN A 4 -11.48 16.59 -2.73
N TYR A 5 -11.53 15.58 -1.85
CA TYR A 5 -10.83 14.31 -2.08
C TYR A 5 -11.33 13.60 -3.34
N ARG A 6 -12.65 13.57 -3.58
CA ARG A 6 -13.22 13.01 -4.81
C ARG A 6 -12.75 13.75 -6.06
N GLN A 7 -12.73 15.08 -6.02
CA GLN A 7 -12.24 15.90 -7.14
C GLN A 7 -10.76 15.63 -7.42
N MET A 8 -9.93 15.60 -6.38
CA MET A 8 -8.51 15.29 -6.52
C MET A 8 -8.27 13.87 -7.05
N MET A 9 -9.01 12.87 -6.56
CA MET A 9 -8.89 11.48 -7.03
C MET A 9 -9.34 11.32 -8.49
N ALA A 10 -10.25 12.16 -8.98
CA ALA A 10 -10.72 12.13 -10.36
C ALA A 10 -9.64 12.57 -11.39
N GLU A 11 -8.55 13.19 -10.94
CA GLU A 11 -7.43 13.59 -11.80
C GLU A 11 -6.50 12.42 -12.13
N PHE A 12 -6.59 11.30 -11.42
CA PHE A 12 -5.73 10.13 -11.60
C PHE A 12 -6.43 9.02 -12.36
N THR A 13 -5.71 8.38 -13.30
CA THR A 13 -6.22 7.18 -13.97
C THR A 13 -6.01 5.96 -13.08
N ALA A 14 -6.75 4.87 -13.34
CA ALA A 14 -6.58 3.60 -12.62
C ALA A 14 -5.11 3.10 -12.65
N ASP A 15 -4.40 3.36 -13.74
CA ASP A 15 -2.99 2.99 -13.89
C ASP A 15 -2.05 3.81 -13.00
N ASP A 16 -2.45 5.00 -12.56
CA ASP A 16 -1.65 5.87 -11.71
C ASP A 16 -1.78 5.51 -10.22
N LEU A 17 -2.78 4.69 -9.87
CA LEU A 17 -3.13 4.36 -8.49
C LEU A 17 -2.58 3.01 -8.04
N VAL A 18 -2.02 2.98 -6.83
CA VAL A 18 -1.65 1.76 -6.12
C VAL A 18 -2.37 1.77 -4.77
N PHE A 19 -3.20 0.75 -4.53
CA PHE A 19 -3.88 0.59 -3.25
C PHE A 19 -3.02 -0.23 -2.31
N LEU A 20 -2.87 0.27 -1.09
CA LEU A 20 -2.17 -0.36 0.01
C LEU A 20 -3.16 -0.53 1.15
N ASP A 21 -3.24 -1.76 1.66
CA ASP A 21 -4.10 -2.10 2.79
C ASP A 21 -3.43 -3.15 3.69
N GLU A 22 -3.79 -3.14 4.97
CA GLU A 22 -3.40 -4.17 5.92
C GLU A 22 -4.33 -5.37 5.83
N SER A 23 -3.78 -6.55 5.53
CA SER A 23 -4.53 -7.80 5.64
C SER A 23 -4.09 -8.57 6.89
N ILE A 24 -5.04 -8.86 7.78
CA ILE A 24 -4.85 -9.77 8.91
C ILE A 24 -5.17 -11.18 8.41
N PHE A 25 -4.19 -12.07 8.42
CA PHE A 25 -4.39 -13.43 7.93
C PHE A 25 -4.70 -14.43 9.06
N ASN A 26 -4.32 -14.11 10.31
CA ASN A 26 -4.63 -14.96 11.46
C ASN A 26 -4.69 -14.16 12.78
N GLU A 27 -5.89 -13.90 13.27
CA GLU A 27 -6.14 -13.20 14.55
C GLU A 27 -5.59 -13.96 15.77
N LYS A 28 -5.54 -15.30 15.73
CA LYS A 28 -5.10 -16.12 16.87
C LYS A 28 -3.59 -16.12 17.04
N THR A 29 -2.85 -15.98 15.95
CA THR A 29 -1.38 -16.01 15.95
C THR A 29 -0.75 -14.65 15.69
N GLY A 30 -1.54 -13.62 15.39
CA GLY A 30 -1.07 -12.25 15.17
C GLY A 30 -0.24 -12.07 13.91
N TRP A 31 -0.59 -12.75 12.81
CA TRP A 31 0.13 -12.62 11.54
C TRP A 31 -0.52 -11.53 10.69
N TRP A 32 0.30 -10.54 10.33
CA TRP A 32 -0.08 -9.37 9.56
C TRP A 32 0.65 -9.38 8.23
N HIS A 33 -0.11 -9.23 7.15
CA HIS A 33 0.43 -9.14 5.80
C HIS A 33 0.01 -7.79 5.20
N TYR A 34 0.96 -6.95 4.81
CA TYR A 34 0.64 -5.85 3.91
C TYR A 34 0.37 -6.43 2.52
N ALA A 35 -0.79 -6.08 1.99
CA ALA A 35 -1.15 -6.36 0.63
C ALA A 35 -1.12 -5.05 -0.15
N TYR A 36 -0.45 -5.05 -1.29
CA TYR A 36 -0.66 -3.99 -2.28
C TYR A 36 -1.12 -4.59 -3.59
N ALA A 37 -2.06 -3.90 -4.21
CA ALA A 37 -2.61 -4.26 -5.50
C ALA A 37 -2.70 -3.01 -6.38
N PRO A 38 -2.06 -3.01 -7.55
CA PRO A 38 -2.44 -2.12 -8.63
C PRO A 38 -3.88 -2.40 -9.05
N VAL A 39 -4.59 -1.37 -9.52
CA VAL A 39 -5.94 -1.57 -10.04
C VAL A 39 -5.90 -2.58 -11.20
N GLY A 40 -6.75 -3.61 -11.12
CA GLY A 40 -6.85 -4.69 -12.12
C GLY A 40 -5.81 -5.80 -12.01
N HIS A 41 -4.95 -5.83 -10.98
CA HIS A 41 -3.92 -6.86 -10.78
C HIS A 41 -4.10 -7.61 -9.45
N GLY A 42 -3.56 -8.84 -9.38
CA GLY A 42 -3.58 -9.64 -8.15
C GLY A 42 -2.73 -9.04 -7.03
N SER A 43 -3.23 -9.09 -5.80
CA SER A 43 -2.55 -8.57 -4.61
C SER A 43 -1.23 -9.29 -4.35
N ARG A 44 -0.18 -8.53 -4.01
CA ARG A 44 1.11 -9.06 -3.54
C ARG A 44 1.19 -8.93 -2.03
N TYR A 45 1.61 -10.00 -1.37
CA TYR A 45 1.64 -10.10 0.09
C TYR A 45 3.08 -10.09 0.60
N PHE A 46 3.33 -9.30 1.65
CA PHE A 46 4.55 -9.40 2.45
C PHE A 46 4.19 -9.90 3.85
N GLN A 47 4.82 -11.01 4.28
CA GLN A 47 4.51 -11.68 5.53
C GLN A 47 5.37 -11.12 6.68
N SER A 48 4.72 -10.71 7.78
CA SER A 48 5.39 -10.40 9.04
C SER A 48 4.67 -11.03 10.22
N GLN A 49 5.42 -11.27 11.30
CA GLN A 49 4.89 -11.73 12.58
C GLN A 49 4.76 -10.54 13.54
N GLY A 50 3.60 -10.36 14.15
CA GLY A 50 3.34 -9.25 15.08
C GLY A 50 2.80 -7.99 14.38
N TYR A 51 2.58 -6.94 15.18
CA TYR A 51 2.16 -5.63 14.69
C TYR A 51 3.37 -4.88 14.15
N PHE A 52 3.26 -4.34 12.93
CA PHE A 52 4.26 -3.41 12.43
C PHE A 52 4.23 -2.12 13.23
N ASN A 53 5.39 -1.67 13.69
CA ASN A 53 5.56 -0.31 14.16
C ASN A 53 5.87 0.64 12.99
N TYR A 54 5.85 1.95 13.26
CA TYR A 54 6.13 2.99 12.27
C TYR A 54 7.46 2.78 11.54
N GLU A 55 8.53 2.39 12.25
CA GLU A 55 9.86 2.23 11.64
C GLU A 55 9.89 1.05 10.66
N GLU A 56 9.29 -0.07 11.03
CA GLU A 56 9.19 -1.26 10.18
C GLU A 56 8.32 -0.99 8.94
N PHE A 57 7.26 -0.19 9.08
CA PHE A 57 6.43 0.25 7.96
C PHE A 57 7.22 1.11 6.96
N ILE A 58 7.97 2.11 7.45
CA ILE A 58 8.83 2.96 6.62
C ILE A 58 9.95 2.14 5.96
N GLU A 59 10.57 1.23 6.70
CA GLU A 59 11.59 0.34 6.16
C GLU A 59 11.03 -0.51 5.02
N TRP A 60 9.84 -1.08 5.19
CA TRP A 60 9.17 -1.86 4.15
C TRP A 60 8.82 -1.01 2.91
N ILE A 61 8.31 0.21 3.08
CA ILE A 61 8.06 1.12 1.95
C ILE A 61 9.36 1.34 1.16
N CYS A 62 10.44 1.70 1.85
CA CYS A 62 11.70 2.08 1.21
C CYS A 62 12.42 0.89 0.56
N LYS A 63 12.47 -0.26 1.25
CA LYS A 63 13.26 -1.42 0.82
C LYS A 63 12.50 -2.39 -0.07
N SER A 64 11.16 -2.41 0.01
CA SER A 64 10.35 -3.40 -0.70
C SER A 64 9.36 -2.75 -1.67
N LEU A 65 8.49 -1.87 -1.20
CA LEU A 65 7.39 -1.34 -2.02
C LEU A 65 7.90 -0.46 -3.17
N LEU A 66 8.65 0.60 -2.86
CA LEU A 66 9.11 1.57 -3.87
C LEU A 66 10.01 0.92 -4.94
N PRO A 67 11.00 0.05 -4.60
CA PRO A 67 11.77 -0.67 -5.60
C PRO A 67 10.88 -1.55 -6.48
N THR A 68 9.91 -2.25 -5.90
CA THR A 68 9.02 -3.13 -6.68
C THR A 68 8.13 -2.34 -7.63
N LEU A 69 7.58 -1.20 -7.19
CA LEU A 69 6.80 -0.32 -8.05
C LEU A 69 7.66 0.24 -9.19
N ARG A 70 8.90 0.64 -8.91
CA ARG A 70 9.84 1.10 -9.95
C ARG A 70 10.20 0.01 -10.94
N THR A 71 10.42 -1.22 -10.50
CA THR A 71 10.67 -2.35 -11.40
C THR A 71 9.44 -2.68 -12.25
N THR A 72 8.23 -2.59 -11.67
CA THR A 72 6.99 -2.98 -12.35
C THR A 72 6.49 -1.90 -13.32
N TYR A 73 6.64 -0.62 -12.96
CA TYR A 73 6.06 0.52 -13.70
C TYR A 73 7.10 1.48 -14.28
N GLY A 74 8.39 1.19 -14.13
CA GLY A 74 9.47 2.08 -14.54
C GLY A 74 9.50 3.36 -13.73
N ASN A 75 9.92 4.46 -14.37
CA ASN A 75 10.00 5.79 -13.76
C ASN A 75 8.68 6.60 -13.86
N ARG A 76 7.54 5.95 -14.13
CA ARG A 76 6.25 6.66 -14.15
C ARG A 76 5.81 6.98 -12.71
N PRO A 77 5.47 8.23 -12.37
CA PRO A 77 4.93 8.58 -11.06
C PRO A 77 3.69 7.76 -10.71
N LYS A 78 3.55 7.40 -9.44
CA LYS A 78 2.40 6.67 -8.88
C LYS A 78 1.88 7.35 -7.64
N VAL A 79 0.58 7.23 -7.39
CA VAL A 79 -0.09 7.66 -6.16
C VAL A 79 -0.40 6.43 -5.33
N ILE A 80 0.18 6.37 -4.14
CA ILE A 80 -0.13 5.33 -3.17
C ILE A 80 -1.32 5.81 -2.35
N VAL A 81 -2.39 5.01 -2.32
CA VAL A 81 -3.60 5.27 -1.55
C VAL A 81 -3.65 4.26 -0.40
N LEU A 82 -3.71 4.78 0.82
CA LEU A 82 -3.75 4.02 2.07
C LEU A 82 -4.73 4.66 3.05
N ASN A 83 -5.18 3.89 4.04
CA ASN A 83 -6.06 4.37 5.11
C ASN A 83 -5.28 5.26 6.12
N ASN A 84 -5.97 5.89 7.08
CA ASN A 84 -5.37 6.81 8.05
C ASN A 84 -5.14 6.16 9.43
N VAL A 85 -4.58 4.94 9.45
CA VAL A 85 -4.18 4.27 10.71
C VAL A 85 -2.91 4.93 11.26
N LEU A 86 -2.75 4.97 12.59
CA LEU A 86 -1.69 5.71 13.30
C LEU A 86 -0.25 5.36 12.92
N ILE A 87 -0.03 4.20 12.30
CA ILE A 87 1.31 3.74 11.89
C ILE A 87 1.68 4.16 10.47
N HIS A 88 0.73 4.71 9.72
CA HIS A 88 0.91 5.29 8.39
C HIS A 88 1.41 6.73 8.45
#